data_AF-A0A6A7C141-F1
#
_entry.id   AF-A0A6A7C141-F1
#
_cell.length_a   1.000
_cell.length_b   1.000
_cell.length_c   1.000
_cell.angle_alpha   90.00
_cell.angle_beta   90.00
_cell.angle_gamma   90.00
#
_symmetry.space_group_name_H-M   'P 1'
#
loop_
_entity.id
_entity.type
_entity.pdbx_description
1 polymer ?
#
loop_
_entity_poly.entity_id
_entity_poly.type
_entity_poly.pdbx_seq_one_letter_code
_entity_poly.pdbx_strand_id
1 'polypeptide(L)'
;MKGAICAIDDNSWLVGSKLLVSHETTGPTEGENRISSMEEGDTVSYTFRELSDDEPVPQTQPDKPVPFPMVYSAGSHGAWKIGDAYLKAAHIYPRDIKVTREHVTLNAINYLGVQLGVEIPRVLYHGEWDDKRFIIVNAMKGQILARVWKTMDDNQKTDCTRQVANFVKALSSQEADYIGGVDGGYLFDHFLSASNDDNDLEAFNHERLKQNCKDAGMDVDRPFVLQHCDLGPLNVLYDVNTRKASVIDFEIAGYAPREWIRTSFDCRLAMAFECEDIGAEDPNDEKRFEWQLGVSRDLEEMGFETARDSWIAWVTTKKEGQKE
;
A
#
# COMPACT_ATOMS: atom_id res chain seq x y z
N MET A 1 -15.44 -9.90 -2.45
CA MET A 1 -14.06 -10.41 -2.65
C MET A 1 -13.95 -11.93 -2.71
N LYS A 2 -14.68 -12.71 -1.87
CA LYS A 2 -14.82 -14.16 -2.10
C LYS A 2 -15.37 -14.42 -3.52
N GLY A 3 -14.80 -15.41 -4.22
CA GLY A 3 -15.16 -15.73 -5.60
C GLY A 3 -14.51 -14.83 -6.66
N ALA A 4 -13.54 -13.98 -6.30
CA ALA A 4 -12.79 -13.18 -7.28
C ALA A 4 -11.92 -14.04 -8.21
N ILE A 5 -11.57 -15.25 -7.79
CA ILE A 5 -10.84 -16.23 -8.60
C ILE A 5 -11.65 -17.52 -8.62
N CYS A 6 -11.87 -18.07 -9.80
CA CYS A 6 -12.63 -19.29 -10.03
C CYS A 6 -11.81 -20.26 -10.89
N ALA A 7 -11.79 -21.54 -10.52
CA ALA A 7 -11.15 -22.56 -11.36
C ALA A 7 -11.92 -22.75 -12.67
N ILE A 8 -11.22 -22.90 -13.79
CA ILE A 8 -11.76 -23.33 -15.08
C ILE A 8 -11.49 -24.83 -15.23
N ASP A 9 -10.24 -25.24 -14.99
CA ASP A 9 -9.81 -26.63 -14.90
C ASP A 9 -8.69 -26.78 -13.84
N ASP A 10 -7.88 -27.84 -13.92
CA ASP A 10 -6.80 -28.10 -12.94
C ASP A 10 -5.58 -27.19 -13.11
N ASN A 11 -5.45 -26.52 -14.25
CA ASN A 11 -4.28 -25.70 -14.59
C ASN A 11 -4.66 -24.28 -15.02
N SER A 12 -5.93 -23.89 -14.93
CA SER A 12 -6.37 -22.55 -15.35
C SER A 12 -7.48 -22.00 -14.46
N TRP A 13 -7.41 -20.70 -14.22
CA TRP A 13 -8.30 -19.95 -13.35
C TRP A 13 -8.71 -18.64 -14.01
N LEU A 14 -9.94 -18.23 -13.75
CA LEU A 14 -10.50 -16.95 -14.17
C LEU A 14 -10.54 -15.99 -12.98
N VAL A 15 -9.97 -14.80 -13.15
CA VAL A 15 -10.03 -13.68 -12.21
C VAL A 15 -11.06 -12.67 -12.70
N GLY A 16 -12.11 -12.45 -11.89
CA GLY A 16 -13.28 -11.69 -12.30
C GLY A 16 -13.94 -12.32 -13.53
N SER A 17 -14.23 -11.52 -14.55
CA SER A 17 -14.75 -11.99 -15.85
C SER A 17 -13.73 -11.99 -16.99
N LYS A 18 -12.51 -11.45 -16.79
CA LYS A 18 -11.60 -11.11 -17.90
C LYS A 18 -10.20 -11.70 -17.83
N LEU A 19 -9.62 -11.92 -16.67
CA LEU A 19 -8.20 -12.26 -16.59
C LEU A 19 -8.01 -13.76 -16.40
N LEU A 20 -7.45 -14.42 -17.41
CA LEU A 20 -7.03 -15.82 -17.32
C LEU A 20 -5.67 -15.91 -16.65
N VAL A 21 -5.54 -16.87 -15.74
CA VAL A 21 -4.27 -17.29 -15.13
C VAL A 21 -4.10 -18.78 -15.44
N SER A 22 -2.96 -19.16 -16.02
CA SER A 22 -2.68 -20.55 -16.39
C SER A 22 -1.37 -21.02 -15.77
N HIS A 23 -1.36 -22.25 -15.24
CA HIS A 23 -0.19 -22.91 -14.72
C HIS A 23 0.55 -23.63 -15.86
N GLU A 24 1.82 -23.28 -16.05
CA GLU A 24 2.69 -23.84 -17.08
C GLU A 24 3.94 -24.47 -16.44
N THR A 25 4.14 -25.76 -16.72
CA THR A 25 5.29 -26.56 -16.28
C THR A 25 6.47 -26.52 -17.25
N THR A 26 6.30 -26.00 -18.48
CA THR A 26 7.36 -25.94 -19.48
C THR A 26 7.36 -24.62 -20.27
N GLY A 27 8.46 -23.87 -20.21
CA GLY A 27 8.68 -22.65 -20.99
C GLY A 27 9.78 -21.77 -20.39
N PRO A 28 10.40 -20.85 -21.14
CA PRO A 28 11.47 -19.97 -20.63
C PRO A 28 10.97 -19.10 -19.46
N THR A 29 11.67 -19.04 -18.33
CA THR A 29 11.20 -18.40 -17.08
C THR A 29 10.99 -16.88 -17.13
N GLU A 30 11.16 -16.25 -18.31
CA GLU A 30 11.12 -14.81 -18.49
C GLU A 30 10.13 -14.42 -19.59
N GLY A 31 9.24 -13.47 -19.30
CA GLY A 31 8.26 -12.90 -20.23
C GLY A 31 7.38 -11.86 -19.53
N GLU A 32 6.88 -10.88 -20.29
CA GLU A 32 6.12 -9.73 -19.76
C GLU A 32 4.84 -10.11 -19.02
N ASN A 33 4.29 -11.31 -19.26
CA ASN A 33 3.06 -11.80 -18.64
C ASN A 33 3.25 -13.11 -17.85
N ARG A 34 4.42 -13.27 -17.20
CA ARG A 34 4.75 -14.48 -16.44
C ARG A 34 5.16 -14.19 -15.01
N ILE A 35 4.70 -15.05 -14.11
CA ILE A 35 5.05 -15.09 -12.70
C ILE A 35 5.76 -16.40 -12.44
N SER A 36 6.99 -16.35 -11.95
CA SER A 36 7.73 -17.54 -11.53
C SER A 36 7.30 -18.00 -10.15
N SER A 37 7.48 -19.29 -9.86
CA SER A 37 7.29 -19.89 -8.55
C SER A 37 8.20 -21.10 -8.39
N MET A 38 8.53 -21.44 -7.15
CA MET A 38 9.21 -22.69 -6.81
C MET A 38 8.24 -23.62 -6.10
N GLU A 39 7.94 -24.77 -6.70
CA GLU A 39 7.01 -25.76 -6.18
C GLU A 39 7.68 -27.13 -6.17
N GLU A 40 7.77 -27.76 -4.98
CA GLU A 40 8.39 -29.09 -4.78
C GLU A 40 9.82 -29.25 -5.33
N GLY A 41 10.55 -28.15 -5.51
CA GLY A 41 11.91 -28.14 -6.05
C GLY A 41 11.99 -27.89 -7.56
N ASP A 42 10.84 -27.86 -8.24
CA ASP A 42 10.72 -27.49 -9.64
C ASP A 42 10.37 -26.01 -9.79
N THR A 43 10.93 -25.38 -10.83
CA THR A 43 10.52 -24.05 -11.24
C THR A 43 9.26 -24.17 -12.07
N VAL A 44 8.15 -23.64 -11.55
CA VAL A 44 6.90 -23.52 -12.29
C VAL A 44 6.63 -22.06 -12.65
N SER A 45 5.69 -21.84 -13.56
CA SER A 45 5.31 -20.49 -13.95
C SER A 45 3.81 -20.36 -14.14
N TYR A 46 3.31 -19.18 -13.84
CA TYR A 46 1.94 -18.79 -14.13
C TYR A 46 1.96 -17.74 -15.24
N THR A 47 1.22 -17.98 -16.32
CA THR A 47 0.94 -16.98 -17.35
C THR A 47 -0.37 -16.28 -17.04
N PHE A 48 -0.48 -15.00 -17.44
CA PHE A 48 -1.75 -14.30 -17.40
C PHE A 48 -2.07 -13.61 -18.73
N ARG A 49 -3.36 -13.54 -19.07
CA ARG A 49 -3.86 -12.90 -20.30
C ARG A 49 -5.27 -12.39 -20.07
N GLU A 50 -5.55 -11.18 -20.55
CA GLU A 50 -6.92 -10.67 -20.64
C GLU A 50 -7.67 -11.30 -21.82
N LEU A 51 -8.90 -11.75 -21.59
CA LEU A 51 -9.86 -12.13 -22.62
C LEU A 51 -10.22 -10.89 -23.45
N SER A 52 -10.25 -11.03 -24.78
CA SER A 52 -10.82 -9.97 -25.62
C SER A 52 -12.34 -9.90 -25.42
N ASP A 53 -12.94 -8.72 -25.66
CA ASP A 53 -14.38 -8.51 -25.45
C ASP A 53 -15.28 -9.45 -26.28
N ASP A 54 -14.78 -9.98 -27.40
CA ASP A 54 -15.47 -10.95 -28.26
C ASP A 54 -15.22 -12.42 -27.87
N GLU A 55 -14.31 -12.69 -26.92
CA GLU A 55 -13.96 -14.05 -26.48
C GLU A 55 -14.98 -14.54 -25.44
N PRO A 56 -15.56 -15.74 -25.58
CA PRO A 56 -16.52 -16.25 -24.61
C PRO A 56 -15.84 -16.49 -23.26
N VAL A 57 -16.46 -16.02 -22.18
CA VAL A 57 -15.98 -16.27 -20.81
C VAL A 57 -16.01 -17.79 -20.54
N PRO A 58 -14.87 -18.40 -20.16
CA PRO A 58 -14.82 -19.84 -19.89
C PRO A 58 -15.77 -20.26 -18.77
N GLN A 59 -16.34 -21.46 -18.90
CA GLN A 59 -17.16 -22.03 -17.84
C GLN A 59 -16.29 -22.38 -16.64
N THR A 60 -16.67 -21.87 -15.46
CA THR A 60 -15.96 -22.13 -14.21
C THR A 60 -16.49 -23.37 -13.50
N GLN A 61 -15.64 -23.96 -12.65
CA GLN A 61 -15.92 -25.11 -11.79
C GLN A 61 -15.84 -24.69 -10.32
N PRO A 62 -16.95 -24.23 -9.70
CA PRO A 62 -16.95 -23.68 -8.34
C PRO A 62 -16.47 -24.67 -7.27
N ASP A 63 -16.63 -25.98 -7.52
CA ASP A 63 -16.24 -27.04 -6.60
C ASP A 63 -14.74 -27.36 -6.65
N LYS A 64 -14.01 -26.87 -7.66
CA LYS A 64 -12.57 -27.07 -7.76
C LYS A 64 -11.82 -26.07 -6.88
N PRO A 65 -10.77 -26.52 -6.17
CA PRO A 65 -9.97 -25.63 -5.32
C PRO A 65 -9.19 -24.63 -6.16
N VAL A 66 -9.07 -23.41 -5.64
CA VAL A 66 -8.15 -22.39 -6.15
C VAL A 66 -6.86 -22.47 -5.33
N PRO A 67 -5.69 -22.75 -5.94
CA PRO A 67 -4.44 -22.95 -5.22
C PRO A 67 -3.79 -21.64 -4.74
N PHE A 68 -4.45 -20.51 -4.91
CA PHE A 68 -3.95 -19.19 -4.54
C PHE A 68 -4.51 -18.78 -3.18
N PRO A 69 -3.71 -18.88 -2.09
CA PRO A 69 -4.19 -18.51 -0.77
C PRO A 69 -4.48 -17.02 -0.71
N MET A 70 -5.62 -16.68 -0.14
CA MET A 70 -5.94 -15.30 0.22
C MET A 70 -5.10 -14.91 1.44
N VAL A 71 -4.23 -13.92 1.26
CA VAL A 71 -3.30 -13.46 2.31
C VAL A 71 -3.79 -12.22 3.04
N TYR A 72 -4.77 -11.51 2.46
CA TYR A 72 -5.39 -10.33 3.04
C TYR A 72 -6.84 -10.19 2.58
N SER A 73 -7.71 -9.72 3.47
CA SER A 73 -9.12 -9.42 3.18
C SER A 73 -9.64 -8.39 4.17
N ALA A 74 -10.01 -7.21 3.69
CA ALA A 74 -10.60 -6.15 4.51
C ALA A 74 -11.70 -5.44 3.72
N GLY A 75 -12.96 -5.55 4.19
CA GLY A 75 -14.11 -4.94 3.53
C GLY A 75 -14.21 -5.30 2.04
N SER A 76 -13.98 -4.31 1.19
CA SER A 76 -14.03 -4.41 -0.27
C SER A 76 -12.70 -4.79 -0.94
N HIS A 77 -11.64 -5.05 -0.16
CA HIS A 77 -10.30 -5.37 -0.63
C HIS A 77 -9.96 -6.84 -0.39
N GLY A 78 -9.18 -7.43 -1.29
CA GLY A 78 -8.65 -8.78 -1.14
C GLY A 78 -7.31 -8.92 -1.86
N ALA A 79 -6.40 -9.72 -1.29
CA ALA A 79 -5.14 -10.06 -1.93
C ALA A 79 -4.87 -11.56 -1.87
N TRP A 80 -4.40 -12.12 -2.98
CA TRP A 80 -4.05 -13.53 -3.15
C TRP A 80 -2.61 -13.67 -3.59
N LYS A 81 -1.92 -14.68 -3.05
CA LYS A 81 -0.57 -15.03 -3.51
C LYS A 81 -0.67 -15.97 -4.72
N ILE A 82 -0.01 -15.59 -5.81
CA ILE A 82 0.10 -16.38 -7.05
C ILE A 82 1.59 -16.49 -7.33
N GLY A 83 2.21 -17.66 -7.08
CA GLY A 83 3.66 -17.81 -7.17
C GLY A 83 4.44 -16.74 -6.39
N ASP A 84 5.41 -16.12 -7.04
CA ASP A 84 6.17 -14.97 -6.53
C ASP A 84 5.51 -13.61 -6.85
N ALA A 85 4.18 -13.55 -6.84
CA ALA A 85 3.41 -12.33 -7.02
C ALA A 85 2.17 -12.27 -6.12
N TYR A 86 1.58 -11.08 -6.03
CA TYR A 86 0.31 -10.83 -5.36
C TYR A 86 -0.68 -10.22 -6.34
N LEU A 87 -1.84 -10.85 -6.46
CA LEU A 87 -3.02 -10.26 -7.08
C LEU A 87 -3.79 -9.52 -5.98
N LYS A 88 -3.90 -8.20 -6.09
CA LYS A 88 -4.83 -7.40 -5.30
C LYS A 88 -6.06 -7.07 -6.13
N ALA A 89 -7.22 -7.10 -5.49
CA ALA A 89 -8.45 -6.61 -6.05
C ALA A 89 -9.18 -5.71 -5.05
N ALA A 90 -9.93 -4.74 -5.55
CA ALA A 90 -10.77 -3.88 -4.74
C ALA A 90 -11.99 -3.40 -5.53
N HIS A 91 -13.14 -3.21 -4.87
CA HIS A 91 -14.27 -2.51 -5.50
C HIS A 91 -13.91 -1.04 -5.75
N ILE A 92 -14.43 -0.48 -6.84
CA ILE A 92 -14.35 0.92 -7.20
C ILE A 92 -15.67 1.58 -6.78
N TYR A 93 -15.63 2.39 -5.73
CA TYR A 93 -16.77 3.21 -5.34
C TYR A 93 -16.79 4.53 -6.12
N PRO A 94 -17.95 5.22 -6.21
CA PRO A 94 -18.04 6.50 -6.90
C PRO A 94 -17.03 7.54 -6.43
N ARG A 95 -16.70 7.58 -5.13
CA ARG A 95 -15.69 8.47 -4.55
C ARG A 95 -14.25 8.14 -5.01
N ASP A 96 -14.01 6.89 -5.40
CA ASP A 96 -12.68 6.40 -5.77
C ASP A 96 -12.35 6.73 -7.24
N ILE A 97 -13.33 7.14 -8.06
CA ILE A 97 -13.13 7.37 -9.51
C ILE A 97 -12.03 8.40 -9.80
N LYS A 98 -11.87 9.39 -8.92
CA LYS A 98 -10.87 10.45 -9.08
C LYS A 98 -9.55 10.14 -8.37
N VAL A 99 -9.47 9.04 -7.63
CA VAL A 99 -8.28 8.66 -6.85
C VAL A 99 -7.25 8.01 -7.76
N THR A 100 -6.01 8.50 -7.68
CA THR A 100 -4.86 7.93 -8.39
C THR A 100 -4.68 6.46 -8.05
N ARG A 101 -4.45 5.62 -9.06
CA ARG A 101 -4.31 4.18 -8.87
C ARG A 101 -2.88 3.81 -8.46
N GLU A 102 -2.75 2.77 -7.62
CA GLU A 102 -1.45 2.26 -7.16
C GLU A 102 -0.48 2.00 -8.32
N HIS A 103 -0.94 1.42 -9.43
CA HIS A 103 -0.09 1.15 -10.60
C HIS A 103 0.47 2.43 -11.25
N VAL A 104 -0.29 3.53 -11.23
CA VAL A 104 0.16 4.84 -11.72
C VAL A 104 1.22 5.40 -10.79
N THR A 105 1.02 5.32 -9.48
CA THR A 105 2.02 5.72 -8.48
C THR A 105 3.31 4.93 -8.61
N LEU A 106 3.24 3.59 -8.65
CA LEU A 106 4.40 2.72 -8.78
C LEU A 106 5.18 3.02 -10.07
N ASN A 107 4.48 3.23 -11.19
CA ASN A 107 5.11 3.62 -12.44
C ASN A 107 5.80 4.99 -12.34
N ALA A 108 5.15 5.96 -11.69
CA ALA A 108 5.68 7.30 -11.50
C ALA A 108 6.94 7.32 -10.64
N ILE A 109 7.07 6.46 -9.62
CA ILE A 109 8.25 6.44 -8.74
C ILE A 109 9.35 5.47 -9.19
N ASN A 110 9.06 4.61 -10.16
CA ASN A 110 10.00 3.58 -10.61
C ASN A 110 11.34 4.16 -11.11
N TYR A 111 11.34 5.36 -11.69
CA TYR A 111 12.58 6.00 -12.17
C TYR A 111 13.55 6.38 -11.04
N LEU A 112 13.06 6.54 -9.80
CA LEU A 112 13.92 6.80 -8.64
C LEU A 112 14.81 5.59 -8.36
N GLY A 113 14.33 4.38 -8.65
CA GLY A 113 15.09 3.13 -8.61
C GLY A 113 15.95 3.00 -7.35
N VAL A 114 17.27 2.88 -7.52
CA VAL A 114 18.22 2.72 -6.42
C VAL A 114 18.27 3.89 -5.43
N GLN A 115 17.80 5.08 -5.82
CA GLN A 115 17.79 6.26 -4.94
C GLN A 115 16.80 6.09 -3.78
N LEU A 116 15.78 5.23 -3.93
CA LEU A 116 14.82 4.94 -2.87
C LEU A 116 15.46 4.21 -1.67
N GLY A 117 16.60 3.53 -1.87
CA GLY A 117 17.30 2.81 -0.79
C GLY A 117 16.56 1.56 -0.26
N VAL A 118 15.34 1.31 -0.70
CA VAL A 118 14.51 0.13 -0.43
C VAL A 118 13.98 -0.43 -1.74
N GLU A 119 13.60 -1.71 -1.72
CA GLU A 119 12.89 -2.30 -2.86
C GLU A 119 11.39 -1.96 -2.79
N ILE A 120 10.75 -1.76 -3.94
CA ILE A 120 9.30 -1.52 -4.08
C ILE A 120 8.72 -2.51 -5.11
N PRO A 121 7.40 -2.79 -5.07
CA PRO A 121 6.77 -3.68 -6.03
C PRO A 121 6.83 -3.13 -7.46
N ARG A 122 7.09 -4.02 -8.41
CA ARG A 122 6.90 -3.82 -9.83
C ARG A 122 5.52 -4.30 -10.22
N VAL A 123 4.80 -3.46 -10.98
CA VAL A 123 3.53 -3.82 -11.61
C VAL A 123 3.78 -4.84 -12.72
N LEU A 124 3.14 -6.00 -12.62
CA LEU A 124 3.14 -7.04 -13.65
C LEU A 124 1.87 -6.95 -14.51
N TYR A 125 0.75 -6.55 -13.90
CA TYR A 125 -0.53 -6.39 -14.58
C TYR A 125 -1.40 -5.38 -13.82
N HIS A 126 -2.29 -4.70 -14.52
CA HIS A 126 -3.40 -3.99 -13.91
C HIS A 126 -4.61 -3.96 -14.86
N GLY A 127 -5.81 -3.78 -14.30
CA GLY A 127 -6.97 -3.40 -15.10
C GLY A 127 -8.23 -3.20 -14.26
N GLU A 128 -9.27 -2.68 -14.90
CA GLU A 128 -10.52 -2.30 -14.25
C GLU A 128 -11.72 -2.83 -15.03
N TRP A 129 -12.52 -3.66 -14.38
CA TRP A 129 -13.74 -4.27 -14.94
C TRP A 129 -14.63 -4.76 -13.80
N ASP A 130 -15.91 -5.01 -14.09
CA ASP A 130 -16.90 -5.50 -13.11
C ASP A 130 -16.90 -4.71 -11.79
N ASP A 131 -16.90 -3.37 -11.84
CA ASP A 131 -16.82 -2.49 -10.66
C ASP A 131 -15.58 -2.68 -9.77
N LYS A 132 -14.53 -3.34 -10.27
CA LYS A 132 -13.32 -3.64 -9.52
C LYS A 132 -12.08 -3.18 -10.24
N ARG A 133 -11.07 -2.84 -9.45
CA ARG A 133 -9.68 -2.67 -9.89
C ARG A 133 -8.89 -3.91 -9.50
N PHE A 134 -7.98 -4.31 -10.38
CA PHE A 134 -7.06 -5.42 -10.19
C PHE A 134 -5.64 -4.92 -10.45
N ILE A 135 -4.70 -5.38 -9.63
CA ILE A 135 -3.27 -5.16 -9.84
C ILE A 135 -2.52 -6.44 -9.45
N ILE A 136 -1.60 -6.87 -10.30
CA ILE A 136 -0.62 -7.91 -9.97
C ILE A 136 0.72 -7.22 -9.80
N VAL A 137 1.35 -7.43 -8.64
CA VAL A 137 2.71 -6.96 -8.35
C VAL A 137 3.58 -8.13 -7.93
N ASN A 138 4.89 -8.07 -8.16
CA ASN A 138 5.79 -9.11 -7.67
C ASN A 138 5.81 -9.13 -6.13
N ALA A 139 6.09 -10.31 -5.57
CA ALA A 139 6.33 -10.46 -4.15
C ALA A 139 7.68 -9.83 -3.77
N MET A 140 7.70 -9.19 -2.60
CA MET A 140 8.91 -8.62 -2.01
C MET A 140 9.58 -9.64 -1.10
N LYS A 141 10.91 -9.53 -0.95
CA LYS A 141 11.68 -10.40 -0.07
C LYS A 141 11.50 -10.00 1.40
N GLY A 142 11.79 -10.95 2.28
CA GLY A 142 11.68 -10.76 3.72
C GLY A 142 10.30 -11.11 4.25
N GLN A 143 10.03 -10.68 5.48
CA GLN A 143 8.77 -10.90 6.17
C GLN A 143 8.18 -9.57 6.61
N ILE A 144 6.85 -9.51 6.73
CA ILE A 144 6.14 -8.34 7.25
C ILE A 144 6.74 -7.92 8.59
N LEU A 145 7.08 -6.64 8.73
CA LEU A 145 7.81 -6.10 9.87
C LEU A 145 7.11 -6.41 11.19
N ALA A 146 5.79 -6.26 11.24
CA ALA A 146 4.96 -6.63 12.38
C ALA A 146 5.20 -8.06 12.89
N ARG A 147 5.50 -9.00 12.01
CA ARG A 147 5.76 -10.41 12.37
C ARG A 147 7.18 -10.65 12.87
N VAL A 148 8.16 -9.94 12.32
CA VAL A 148 9.58 -10.20 12.62
C VAL A 148 10.17 -9.26 13.66
N TRP A 149 9.51 -8.14 14.00
CA TRP A 149 10.06 -7.12 14.89
C TRP A 149 10.57 -7.67 16.23
N LYS A 150 9.83 -8.61 16.83
CA LYS A 150 10.22 -9.27 18.10
C LYS A 150 11.48 -10.10 18.01
N THR A 151 11.79 -10.59 16.82
CA THR A 151 12.95 -11.47 16.57
C THR A 151 14.20 -10.67 16.21
N MET A 152 14.04 -9.38 15.96
CA MET A 152 15.14 -8.48 15.58
C MET A 152 15.88 -7.97 16.82
N ASP A 153 17.20 -7.92 16.73
CA ASP A 153 18.03 -7.23 17.70
C ASP A 153 17.96 -5.69 17.52
N ASP A 154 18.49 -4.94 18.49
CA ASP A 154 18.45 -3.48 18.48
C ASP A 154 19.17 -2.85 17.28
N ASN A 155 20.21 -3.51 16.76
CA ASN A 155 20.93 -3.03 15.58
C ASN A 155 20.09 -3.23 14.32
N GLN A 156 19.39 -4.36 14.19
CA GLN A 156 18.47 -4.64 13.10
C GLN A 156 17.26 -3.70 13.13
N LYS A 157 16.69 -3.43 14.31
CA LYS A 157 15.60 -2.45 14.48
C LYS A 157 16.04 -1.05 14.06
N THR A 158 17.18 -0.58 14.56
CA THR A 158 17.74 0.74 14.22
C THR A 158 18.06 0.87 12.74
N ASP A 159 18.59 -0.18 12.12
CA ASP A 159 18.88 -0.21 10.68
C ASP A 159 17.60 -0.18 9.84
N CYS A 160 16.57 -0.92 10.24
CA CYS A 160 15.28 -0.91 9.57
C CYS A 160 14.63 0.49 9.62
N THR A 161 14.56 1.14 10.80
CA THR A 161 13.98 2.50 10.91
C THR A 161 14.76 3.50 10.07
N ARG A 162 16.10 3.39 10.06
CA ARG A 162 16.97 4.26 9.26
C ARG A 162 16.74 4.08 7.76
N GLN A 163 16.62 2.84 7.29
CA GLN A 163 16.34 2.55 5.87
C GLN A 163 15.02 3.16 5.44
N VAL A 164 13.98 3.04 6.27
CA VAL A 164 12.66 3.61 5.96
C VAL A 164 12.65 5.14 6.05
N ALA A 165 13.32 5.75 7.02
CA ALA A 165 13.47 7.21 7.08
C ALA A 165 14.23 7.75 5.86
N ASN A 166 15.29 7.07 5.41
CA ASN A 166 16.01 7.42 4.20
C ASN A 166 15.15 7.27 2.94
N PHE A 167 14.32 6.22 2.86
CA PHE A 167 13.34 6.06 1.79
C PHE A 167 12.35 7.22 1.75
N VAL A 168 11.78 7.60 2.90
CA VAL A 168 10.88 8.76 3.02
C VAL A 168 11.57 10.05 2.56
N LYS A 169 12.83 10.24 2.95
CA LYS A 169 13.63 11.39 2.49
C LYS A 169 13.86 11.39 0.97
N ALA A 170 14.16 10.22 0.39
CA ALA A 170 14.33 10.09 -1.05
C ALA A 170 13.02 10.37 -1.80
N LEU A 171 11.90 9.80 -1.33
CA LEU A 171 10.59 9.99 -1.94
C LEU A 171 10.14 11.46 -1.88
N SER A 172 10.33 12.12 -0.74
CA SER A 172 9.97 13.53 -0.53
C SER A 172 10.86 14.54 -1.27
N SER A 173 11.87 14.08 -2.02
CA SER A 173 12.57 14.92 -3.00
C SER A 173 11.70 15.29 -4.20
N GLN A 174 10.59 14.57 -4.40
CA GLN A 174 9.64 14.86 -5.46
C GLN A 174 8.61 15.87 -4.97
N GLU A 175 8.52 16.97 -5.68
CA GLU A 175 7.68 18.11 -5.33
C GLU A 175 6.57 18.34 -6.36
N ALA A 176 5.45 18.89 -5.90
CA ALA A 176 4.35 19.38 -6.72
C ALA A 176 3.80 20.69 -6.13
N ASP A 177 3.18 21.51 -6.97
CA ASP A 177 2.46 22.72 -6.55
C ASP A 177 1.01 22.45 -6.13
N TYR A 178 0.59 21.18 -6.12
CA TYR A 178 -0.73 20.71 -5.74
C TYR A 178 -0.68 19.58 -4.71
N ILE A 179 -1.76 19.45 -3.93
CA ILE A 179 -2.04 18.29 -3.08
C ILE A 179 -2.88 17.29 -3.87
N GLY A 180 -2.47 16.03 -3.94
CA GLY A 180 -3.12 15.04 -4.80
C GLY A 180 -2.23 13.84 -5.08
N GLY A 181 -2.72 12.88 -5.85
CA GLY A 181 -1.88 11.78 -6.33
C GLY A 181 -1.01 12.19 -7.52
N VAL A 182 -0.09 11.30 -7.91
CA VAL A 182 1.01 11.63 -8.85
C VAL A 182 0.59 12.07 -10.26
N ASP A 183 -0.63 11.77 -10.66
CA ASP A 183 -1.23 12.10 -11.96
C ASP A 183 -2.23 13.28 -11.88
N GLY A 184 -2.24 14.00 -10.75
CA GLY A 184 -3.24 15.04 -10.47
C GLY A 184 -4.58 14.50 -9.97
N GLY A 185 -4.71 13.19 -9.72
CA GLY A 185 -5.87 12.62 -9.05
C GLY A 185 -5.99 13.05 -7.58
N TYR A 186 -7.04 12.59 -6.92
CA TYR A 186 -7.29 12.83 -5.50
C TYR A 186 -6.34 11.99 -4.63
N LEU A 187 -5.87 12.59 -3.53
CA LEU A 187 -5.13 11.92 -2.48
C LEU A 187 -6.12 11.26 -1.50
N PHE A 188 -6.17 9.93 -1.47
CA PHE A 188 -7.08 9.16 -0.62
C PHE A 188 -6.59 9.06 0.83
N ASP A 189 -6.52 10.19 1.52
CA ASP A 189 -6.07 10.27 2.91
C ASP A 189 -7.21 10.72 3.83
N HIS A 190 -7.85 9.76 4.50
CA HIS A 190 -8.97 10.02 5.41
C HIS A 190 -8.61 10.90 6.62
N PHE A 191 -7.34 10.93 7.02
CA PHE A 191 -6.88 11.72 8.15
C PHE A 191 -6.66 13.19 7.78
N LEU A 192 -6.33 13.47 6.51
CA LEU A 192 -6.30 14.83 5.96
C LEU A 192 -7.70 15.31 5.54
N SER A 193 -8.58 14.43 5.07
CA SER A 193 -9.96 14.81 4.74
C SER A 193 -10.80 15.13 5.98
N ALA A 194 -10.52 14.44 7.10
CA ALA A 194 -11.33 14.43 8.32
C ALA A 194 -12.83 14.20 8.06
N SER A 195 -13.15 13.53 6.95
CA SER A 195 -14.51 13.10 6.62
C SER A 195 -14.68 11.64 6.99
N ASN A 196 -15.71 11.36 7.79
CA ASN A 196 -16.18 10.00 8.08
C ASN A 196 -17.43 9.64 7.26
N ASP A 197 -17.88 10.53 6.36
CA ASP A 197 -19.02 10.27 5.49
C ASP A 197 -18.55 9.64 4.18
N ASP A 198 -18.78 8.34 4.05
CA ASP A 198 -18.45 7.58 2.84
C ASP A 198 -19.20 8.04 1.58
N ASN A 199 -20.25 8.88 1.73
CA ASN A 199 -21.01 9.44 0.61
C ASN A 199 -20.45 10.80 0.13
N ASP A 200 -19.48 11.36 0.83
CA ASP A 200 -18.86 12.63 0.47
C ASP A 200 -17.89 12.43 -0.70
N LEU A 201 -18.42 12.53 -1.92
CA LEU A 201 -17.67 12.33 -3.17
C LEU A 201 -16.53 13.35 -3.38
N GLU A 202 -16.52 14.45 -2.62
CA GLU A 202 -15.53 15.52 -2.72
C GLU A 202 -14.69 15.64 -1.43
N ALA A 203 -14.70 14.61 -0.57
CA ALA A 203 -13.89 14.56 0.65
C ALA A 203 -12.39 14.76 0.37
N PHE A 204 -11.91 14.30 -0.78
CA PHE A 204 -10.51 14.33 -1.19
C PHE A 204 -10.20 15.37 -2.26
N ASN A 205 -11.13 16.32 -2.48
CA ASN A 205 -10.92 17.44 -3.40
C ASN A 205 -9.66 18.24 -2.99
N HIS A 206 -8.83 18.61 -3.98
CA HIS A 206 -7.54 19.27 -3.73
C HIS A 206 -7.65 20.53 -2.88
N GLU A 207 -8.59 21.44 -3.20
CA GLU A 207 -8.75 22.70 -2.45
C GLU A 207 -9.22 22.44 -1.01
N ARG A 208 -10.09 21.44 -0.83
CA ARG A 208 -10.57 21.05 0.50
C ARG A 208 -9.45 20.44 1.33
N LEU A 209 -8.66 19.53 0.76
CA LEU A 209 -7.51 18.94 1.44
C LEU A 209 -6.48 20.02 1.78
N LYS A 210 -6.19 20.95 0.86
CA LYS A 210 -5.30 22.08 1.11
C LYS A 210 -5.80 22.95 2.26
N GLN A 211 -7.09 23.29 2.27
CA GLN A 211 -7.69 24.07 3.35
C GLN A 211 -7.64 23.31 4.69
N ASN A 212 -7.93 22.02 4.71
CA ASN A 212 -7.81 21.18 5.90
C ASN A 212 -6.38 21.16 6.45
N CYS A 213 -5.37 20.99 5.60
CA CYS A 213 -3.96 21.06 5.99
C CYS A 213 -3.61 22.41 6.61
N LYS A 214 -4.09 23.51 6.02
CA LYS A 214 -3.89 24.86 6.54
C LYS A 214 -4.56 25.03 7.92
N ASP A 215 -5.79 24.57 8.06
CA ASP A 215 -6.53 24.61 9.33
C ASP A 215 -5.86 23.74 10.41
N ALA A 216 -5.21 22.65 10.00
CA ALA A 216 -4.40 21.78 10.85
C ALA A 216 -2.99 22.35 11.16
N GLY A 217 -2.68 23.57 10.69
CA GLY A 217 -1.43 24.27 11.00
C GLY A 217 -0.22 23.83 10.18
N MET A 218 -0.41 23.18 9.02
CA MET A 218 0.66 22.81 8.10
C MET A 218 0.95 23.92 7.09
N ASP A 219 2.17 23.99 6.58
CA ASP A 219 2.56 24.91 5.52
C ASP A 219 2.03 24.41 4.17
N VAL A 220 1.18 25.22 3.53
CA VAL A 220 0.59 24.94 2.21
C VAL A 220 1.04 25.94 1.14
N ASP A 221 2.00 26.81 1.50
CA ASP A 221 2.61 27.80 0.62
C ASP A 221 3.94 27.27 0.03
N ARG A 222 4.56 26.28 0.68
CA ARG A 222 5.67 25.48 0.12
C ARG A 222 5.18 24.41 -0.86
N PRO A 223 6.05 23.92 -1.77
CA PRO A 223 5.74 22.75 -2.58
C PRO A 223 5.34 21.55 -1.71
N PHE A 224 4.31 20.83 -2.15
CA PHE A 224 3.90 19.56 -1.57
C PHE A 224 4.90 18.48 -1.96
N VAL A 225 5.16 17.53 -1.07
CA VAL A 225 6.15 16.48 -1.29
C VAL A 225 5.48 15.12 -1.42
N LEU A 226 6.04 14.26 -2.27
CA LEU A 226 5.54 12.90 -2.44
C LEU A 226 5.83 12.07 -1.20
N GLN A 227 4.83 11.32 -0.75
CA GLN A 227 4.90 10.46 0.42
C GLN A 227 4.04 9.22 0.25
N HIS A 228 4.35 8.18 1.05
CA HIS A 228 3.62 6.92 1.04
C HIS A 228 2.20 7.03 1.64
N CYS A 229 2.02 7.93 2.61
CA CYS A 229 0.79 8.14 3.40
C CYS A 229 0.28 6.94 4.23
N ASP A 230 0.74 5.71 3.99
CA ASP A 230 0.39 4.53 4.81
C ASP A 230 1.60 3.67 5.20
N LEU A 231 2.64 4.26 5.78
CA LEU A 231 3.92 3.56 6.02
C LEU A 231 3.96 2.81 7.38
N GLY A 232 2.86 2.13 7.70
CA GLY A 232 2.73 1.32 8.90
C GLY A 232 3.53 0.01 8.82
N PRO A 233 3.67 -0.72 9.94
CA PRO A 233 4.50 -1.92 10.01
C PRO A 233 3.99 -3.10 9.17
N LEU A 234 2.73 -3.05 8.69
CA LEU A 234 2.19 -4.06 7.77
C LEU A 234 2.64 -3.83 6.32
N ASN A 235 3.07 -2.62 5.99
CA ASN A 235 3.49 -2.20 4.64
C ASN A 235 5.01 -2.16 4.47
N VAL A 236 5.75 -2.66 5.47
CA VAL A 236 7.20 -2.83 5.43
C VAL A 236 7.53 -4.32 5.54
N LEU A 237 8.37 -4.82 4.64
CA LEU A 237 9.00 -6.13 4.78
C LEU A 237 10.47 -5.94 5.14
N TYR A 238 10.98 -6.81 6.00
CA TYR A 238 12.38 -6.83 6.38
C TYR A 238 12.95 -8.24 6.25
N ASP A 239 14.06 -8.35 5.53
CA ASP A 239 14.85 -9.58 5.47
C ASP A 239 15.95 -9.52 6.53
N VAL A 240 15.79 -10.27 7.62
CA VAL A 240 16.74 -10.32 8.73
C VAL A 240 18.12 -10.85 8.33
N ASN A 241 18.22 -11.66 7.26
CA ASN A 241 19.47 -12.25 6.82
C ASN A 241 20.29 -11.26 5.99
N THR A 242 19.62 -10.54 5.08
CA THR A 242 20.28 -9.55 4.21
C THR A 242 20.25 -8.13 4.76
N ARG A 243 19.48 -7.91 5.84
CA ARG A 243 19.24 -6.62 6.48
C ARG A 243 18.70 -5.56 5.52
N LYS A 244 17.77 -5.97 4.65
CA LYS A 244 17.15 -5.08 3.66
C LYS A 244 15.67 -4.90 3.93
N ALA A 245 15.23 -3.66 3.87
CA ALA A 245 13.82 -3.30 3.89
C ALA A 245 13.24 -3.24 2.45
N SER A 246 11.96 -3.59 2.35
CA SER A 246 11.11 -3.34 1.18
C SER A 246 9.82 -2.66 1.65
N VAL A 247 9.26 -1.80 0.81
CA VAL A 247 8.00 -1.09 1.10
C VAL A 247 6.96 -1.49 0.08
N ILE A 248 5.73 -1.73 0.52
CA ILE A 248 4.61 -2.14 -0.33
C ILE A 248 3.39 -1.24 -0.09
N ASP A 249 2.39 -1.37 -0.95
CA ASP A 249 1.06 -0.78 -0.78
C ASP A 249 0.99 0.75 -0.97
N PHE A 250 1.32 1.18 -2.19
CA PHE A 250 1.38 2.60 -2.58
C PHE A 250 0.01 3.17 -2.97
N GLU A 251 -1.08 2.56 -2.52
CA GLU A 251 -2.43 2.89 -3.02
C GLU A 251 -2.93 4.27 -2.61
N ILE A 252 -2.45 4.82 -1.49
CA ILE A 252 -2.80 6.16 -1.02
C ILE A 252 -1.64 7.14 -1.06
N ALA A 253 -0.54 6.77 -1.70
CA ALA A 253 0.63 7.63 -1.82
C ALA A 253 0.35 8.83 -2.75
N GLY A 254 0.89 9.99 -2.40
CA GLY A 254 0.71 11.22 -3.17
C GLY A 254 1.40 12.42 -2.53
N TYR A 255 1.21 13.58 -3.15
CA TYR A 255 1.74 14.86 -2.72
C TYR A 255 0.89 15.44 -1.59
N ALA A 256 1.50 15.74 -0.45
CA ALA A 256 0.88 16.51 0.63
C ALA A 256 1.95 17.32 1.41
N PRO A 257 1.58 18.14 2.41
CA PRO A 257 2.53 19.00 3.11
C PRO A 257 3.67 18.20 3.73
N ARG A 258 4.87 18.78 3.74
CA ARG A 258 6.06 18.10 4.24
C ARG A 258 5.95 17.74 5.71
N GLU A 259 5.28 18.56 6.50
CA GLU A 259 4.99 18.31 7.91
C GLU A 259 4.11 17.06 8.10
N TRP A 260 3.31 16.68 7.11
CA TRP A 260 2.45 15.50 7.21
C TRP A 260 3.24 14.20 7.37
N ILE A 261 4.43 14.14 6.78
CA ILE A 261 5.32 12.98 6.84
C ILE A 261 5.53 12.56 8.29
N ARG A 262 6.12 13.42 9.12
CA ARG A 262 6.40 13.08 10.52
C ARG A 262 5.13 13.09 11.38
N THR A 263 4.20 14.02 11.10
CA THR A 263 2.92 14.10 11.82
C THR A 263 2.18 12.77 11.77
N SER A 264 2.15 12.10 10.61
CA SER A 264 1.47 10.81 10.44
C SER A 264 2.02 9.72 11.37
N PHE A 265 3.35 9.63 11.55
CA PHE A 265 3.98 8.71 12.51
C PHE A 265 3.68 9.08 13.97
N ASP A 266 3.52 10.37 14.27
CA ASP A 266 3.34 10.87 15.63
C ASP A 266 1.90 10.72 16.17
N CYS A 267 0.90 10.57 15.29
CA CYS A 267 -0.50 10.63 15.67
C CYS A 267 -1.38 9.49 15.17
N ARG A 268 -0.95 8.69 14.18
CA ARG A 268 -1.80 7.63 13.63
C ARG A 268 -1.49 6.27 14.24
N LEU A 269 -2.51 5.66 14.84
CA LEU A 269 -2.42 4.27 15.34
C LEU A 269 -2.11 3.25 14.24
N ALA A 270 -2.48 3.52 12.98
CA ALA A 270 -2.11 2.67 11.84
C ALA A 270 -0.58 2.58 11.63
N MET A 271 0.19 3.53 12.18
CA MET A 271 1.65 3.49 12.15
C MET A 271 2.24 2.69 13.32
N ALA A 272 1.44 2.28 14.31
CA ALA A 272 1.86 1.45 15.43
C ALA A 272 1.67 -0.04 15.12
N PHE A 273 2.28 -0.92 15.92
CA PHE A 273 1.93 -2.34 15.91
C PHE A 273 0.57 -2.57 16.57
N GLU A 274 -0.15 -3.58 16.09
CA GLU A 274 -1.31 -4.09 16.82
C GLU A 274 -0.86 -4.87 18.06
N CYS A 275 -1.76 -4.94 19.06
CA CYS A 275 -1.49 -5.68 20.29
C CYS A 275 -1.09 -7.14 20.00
N GLU A 276 -1.75 -7.78 19.03
CA GLU A 276 -1.48 -9.16 18.64
C GLU A 276 -0.07 -9.33 18.04
N ASP A 277 0.37 -8.38 17.21
CA ASP A 277 1.70 -8.39 16.59
C ASP A 277 2.79 -8.41 17.66
N ILE A 278 2.61 -7.62 18.72
CA ILE A 278 3.56 -7.50 19.83
C ILE A 278 3.25 -8.38 21.04
N GLY A 279 2.17 -9.15 21.02
CA GLY A 279 1.74 -9.99 22.14
C GLY A 279 1.46 -9.19 23.41
N ALA A 280 1.00 -7.94 23.26
CA ALA A 280 0.60 -7.09 24.35
C ALA A 280 -0.87 -7.30 24.70
N GLU A 281 -1.19 -7.28 25.98
CA GLU A 281 -2.57 -7.27 26.48
C GLU A 281 -3.10 -5.83 26.64
N ASP A 282 -2.21 -4.88 26.97
CA ASP A 282 -2.55 -3.48 27.16
C ASP A 282 -2.44 -2.72 25.81
N PRO A 283 -3.51 -2.08 25.32
CA PRO A 283 -3.44 -1.22 24.14
C PRO A 283 -2.51 -0.01 24.31
N ASN A 284 -2.06 0.32 25.52
CA ASN A 284 -1.11 1.39 25.78
C ASN A 284 0.32 0.89 26.00
N ASP A 285 0.60 -0.40 25.74
CA ASP A 285 1.97 -0.93 25.84
C ASP A 285 2.91 -0.14 24.91
N GLU A 286 3.97 0.42 25.48
CA GLU A 286 4.95 1.25 24.77
C GLU A 286 5.60 0.51 23.60
N LYS A 287 5.70 -0.82 23.66
CA LYS A 287 6.24 -1.65 22.57
C LYS A 287 5.46 -1.51 21.27
N ARG A 288 4.18 -1.14 21.34
CA ARG A 288 3.36 -0.89 20.14
C ARG A 288 3.93 0.24 19.31
N PHE A 289 4.55 1.20 19.99
CA PHE A 289 5.01 2.45 19.40
C PHE A 289 6.49 2.45 19.08
N GLU A 290 7.25 1.39 19.41
CA GLU A 290 8.71 1.30 19.15
C GLU A 290 9.06 1.63 17.70
N TRP A 291 8.32 1.05 16.74
CA TRP A 291 8.52 1.28 15.31
C TRP A 291 8.27 2.74 14.92
N GLN A 292 7.06 3.26 15.17
CA GLN A 292 6.71 4.62 14.76
C GLN A 292 7.58 5.69 15.44
N LEU A 293 7.94 5.48 16.71
CA LEU A 293 8.81 6.40 17.46
C LEU A 293 10.24 6.35 16.92
N GLY A 294 10.71 5.16 16.54
CA GLY A 294 12.01 4.98 15.89
C GLY A 294 12.09 5.74 14.57
N VAL A 295 11.10 5.57 13.69
CA VAL A 295 11.05 6.29 12.41
C VAL A 295 10.86 7.80 12.62
N SER A 296 9.97 8.23 13.52
CA SER A 296 9.75 9.65 13.82
C SER A 296 11.02 10.34 14.31
N ARG A 297 11.78 9.70 15.21
CA ARG A 297 13.09 10.21 15.67
C ARG A 297 14.08 10.33 14.52
N ASP A 298 14.21 9.30 13.68
CA ASP A 298 15.14 9.32 12.55
C ASP A 298 14.75 10.42 11.52
N LEU A 299 13.44 10.68 11.34
CA LEU A 299 12.93 11.79 10.52
C LEU A 299 13.21 13.16 11.15
N GLU A 300 13.06 13.31 12.46
CA GLU A 300 13.42 14.53 13.19
C GLU A 300 14.90 14.87 13.02
N GLU A 301 15.79 13.88 13.15
CA GLU A 301 17.24 14.05 12.90
C GLU A 301 17.53 14.52 11.46
N MET A 302 16.67 14.14 10.50
CA MET A 302 16.75 14.59 9.11
C MET A 302 16.09 15.94 8.85
N GLY A 303 15.54 16.61 9.87
CA GLY A 303 14.90 17.92 9.77
C GLY A 303 13.45 17.88 9.28
N PHE A 304 12.74 16.76 9.46
CA PHE A 304 11.30 16.73 9.24
C PHE A 304 10.56 17.31 10.45
N GLU A 305 9.83 18.39 10.18
CA GLU A 305 8.97 19.08 11.16
C GLU A 305 7.66 18.30 11.33
N THR A 306 6.98 18.54 12.45
CA THR A 306 5.69 17.91 12.78
C THR A 306 4.66 18.98 13.12
N ALA A 307 3.43 18.78 12.66
CA ALA A 307 2.26 19.60 12.99
C ALA A 307 1.31 18.86 13.97
N ARG A 308 1.83 17.85 14.68
CA ARG A 308 1.08 16.94 15.55
C ARG A 308 0.05 17.63 16.43
N ASP A 309 0.46 18.60 17.25
CA ASP A 309 -0.43 19.19 18.26
C ASP A 309 -1.55 20.02 17.61
N SER A 310 -1.23 20.79 16.57
CA SER A 310 -2.21 21.54 15.78
C SER A 310 -3.18 20.62 15.04
N TRP A 311 -2.69 19.52 14.47
CA TRP A 311 -3.52 18.52 13.81
C TRP A 311 -4.47 17.82 14.80
N ILE A 312 -3.99 17.44 16.00
CA ILE A 312 -4.82 16.85 17.06
C ILE A 312 -5.93 17.81 17.49
N ALA A 313 -5.60 19.10 17.68
CA ALA A 313 -6.60 20.11 18.02
C ALA A 313 -7.67 20.23 16.92
N TRP A 314 -7.23 20.34 15.66
CA TRP A 314 -8.11 20.47 14.50
C TRP A 314 -9.07 19.28 14.33
N VAL A 315 -8.55 18.04 14.37
CA VAL A 315 -9.39 16.85 14.20
C VAL A 315 -10.38 16.67 15.35
N THR A 316 -10.00 17.09 16.57
CA THR A 316 -10.89 17.07 17.73
C THR A 316 -12.08 18.02 17.52
N THR A 317 -11.81 19.26 17.09
CA THR A 317 -12.85 20.24 16.76
C THR A 317 -13.78 19.76 15.64
N LYS A 318 -13.24 19.14 14.58
CA LYS A 318 -14.06 18.59 13.48
C LYS A 318 -15.00 17.47 13.96
N LYS A 319 -14.52 16.59 14.85
CA LYS A 319 -15.35 15.50 15.43
C LYS A 319 -16.44 16.02 16.35
N GLU A 320 -16.22 17.11 17.06
CA GLU A 320 -17.24 17.75 17.90
C GLU A 320 -18.34 18.39 17.05
N GLY A 321 -17.97 19.12 15.99
CA GLY A 321 -18.92 19.75 15.06
C GLY A 321 -19.73 18.78 14.18
N GLN A 322 -19.34 17.50 14.08
CA GLN A 322 -20.11 16.46 13.38
C GLN A 322 -21.19 15.79 14.27
N LYS A 323 -21.21 16.08 15.57
CA LYS A 323 -22.17 15.52 16.53
C LYS A 323 -23.39 16.41 16.78
N GLU A 324 -23.36 17.65 16.30
CA GLU A 324 -24.46 18.63 16.35
C GLU A 324 -25.30 18.58 15.06
#